data_AF-A0A8S4SGJ7-F1
#
_entry.id   AF-A0A8S4SGJ7-F1
#
_cell.length_a   1.000
_cell.length_b   1.000
_cell.length_c   1.000
_cell.angle_alpha   90.00
_cell.angle_beta   90.00
_cell.angle_gamma   90.00
#
_symmetry.space_group_name_H-M   'P 1'
#
loop_
_entity.id
_entity.type
_entity.pdbx_description
1 polymer ?
#
loop_
_entity_poly.entity_id
_entity_poly.type
_entity_poly.pdbx_seq_one_letter_code
_entity_poly.pdbx_strand_id
1 'polypeptide(L)'
;MHRKYMKTLLKTYFENAVRHPNPLVVEASTYTPVPDVEPKRRRPKHVLDDPDDKITTDNVSQQHTHTQHTQRLRRRRRGPRFLTSSGRGSLPRSRGRSD
;
A
#
# COMPACT_ATOMS: atom_id res chain seq x y z
N MET A 1 -29.99 0.29 12.14
CA MET A 1 -30.37 1.70 11.92
C MET A 1 -29.22 2.58 11.41
N HIS A 2 -28.02 2.48 11.98
CA HIS A 2 -26.85 3.31 11.62
C HIS A 2 -26.48 3.36 10.11
N ARG A 3 -26.46 2.22 9.40
CA ARG A 3 -26.09 2.17 7.97
C ARG A 3 -27.05 2.95 7.05
N LYS A 4 -28.35 2.94 7.35
CA LYS A 4 -29.36 3.67 6.57
C LYS A 4 -29.18 5.18 6.77
N TYR A 5 -29.01 5.59 8.02
CA TYR A 5 -28.74 6.98 8.40
C TYR A 5 -27.49 7.55 7.69
N MET A 6 -26.37 6.84 7.73
CA MET A 6 -25.13 7.30 7.08
C MET A 6 -25.27 7.43 5.56
N LYS A 7 -26.00 6.51 4.91
CA LYS A 7 -26.29 6.63 3.48
C LYS A 7 -27.11 7.87 3.15
N THR A 8 -28.14 8.15 3.94
CA THR A 8 -28.97 9.34 3.75
C THR A 8 -28.17 10.61 3.94
N LEU A 9 -27.36 10.71 5.00
CA LEU A 9 -26.48 11.85 5.24
C LEU A 9 -25.51 12.10 4.09
N LEU A 10 -24.82 11.04 3.63
CA LEU A 10 -23.90 11.16 2.51
C LEU A 10 -24.62 11.64 1.24
N LYS A 11 -25.80 11.08 0.95
CA LYS A 11 -26.60 11.51 -0.19
C LYS A 11 -26.92 13.01 -0.12
N THR A 12 -27.42 13.48 1.02
CA THR A 12 -27.75 14.90 1.21
C THR A 12 -26.52 15.80 1.12
N TYR A 13 -25.35 15.33 1.59
CA TYR A 13 -24.10 16.09 1.49
C TYR A 13 -23.68 16.29 0.04
N PHE A 14 -23.68 15.23 -0.77
CA PHE A 14 -23.30 15.30 -2.18
C PHE A 14 -24.32 16.09 -3.03
N GLU A 15 -25.62 15.99 -2.73
CA GLU A 15 -26.65 16.83 -3.38
C GLU A 15 -26.43 18.33 -3.10
N ASN A 16 -26.03 18.68 -1.88
CA ASN A 16 -25.76 20.06 -1.50
C ASN A 16 -24.43 20.61 -2.07
N ALA A 17 -23.46 19.73 -2.37
CA ALA A 17 -22.15 20.14 -2.90
C ALA A 17 -22.27 20.92 -4.22
N VAL A 18 -23.28 20.63 -5.05
CA VAL A 18 -23.55 21.32 -6.33
C VAL A 18 -23.92 22.79 -6.15
N ARG A 19 -24.47 23.16 -4.98
CA ARG A 19 -24.92 24.53 -4.67
C ARG A 19 -24.04 25.21 -3.61
N HIS A 20 -22.85 24.66 -3.36
CA HIS A 20 -21.98 25.14 -2.31
C HIS A 20 -21.42 26.53 -2.66
N PRO A 21 -21.30 27.48 -1.70
CA PRO A 21 -20.78 28.82 -1.98
C PRO A 21 -19.30 28.81 -2.43
N ASN A 22 -18.55 27.76 -2.09
CA ASN A 22 -17.17 27.58 -2.53
C ASN A 22 -17.13 26.95 -3.95
N PRO A 23 -16.60 27.67 -4.97
CA PRO A 23 -16.55 27.17 -6.34
C PRO A 23 -15.71 25.89 -6.49
N LEU A 24 -14.68 25.69 -5.67
CA LEU A 24 -13.84 24.48 -5.72
C LEU A 24 -14.64 23.22 -5.35
N VAL A 25 -15.60 23.35 -4.44
CA VAL A 25 -16.48 22.24 -4.04
C VAL A 25 -17.47 21.91 -5.15
N VAL A 26 -17.99 22.93 -5.83
CA VAL A 26 -18.88 22.76 -6.99
C VAL A 26 -18.14 22.10 -8.15
N GLU A 27 -16.93 22.54 -8.47
CA GLU A 27 -16.09 21.92 -9.49
C GLU A 27 -15.75 20.47 -9.15
N ALA A 28 -15.40 20.18 -7.90
CA ALA A 28 -15.15 18.82 -7.45
C ALA A 28 -16.41 17.93 -7.52
N SER A 29 -17.61 18.50 -7.40
CA SER A 29 -18.86 17.73 -7.45
C SER A 29 -19.14 17.12 -8.83
N THR A 30 -18.58 17.69 -9.89
CA THR A 30 -18.71 17.20 -11.27
C THR A 30 -17.49 16.42 -11.74
N TYR A 31 -16.49 16.22 -10.87
CA TYR A 31 -15.28 15.47 -11.18
C TYR A 31 -15.61 14.03 -11.57
N THR A 32 -15.31 13.69 -12.83
CA THR A 32 -15.38 12.32 -13.32
C THR A 32 -13.99 11.70 -13.21
N PRO A 33 -13.77 10.69 -12.35
CA PRO A 33 -12.48 10.04 -12.28
C PRO A 33 -12.18 9.36 -13.61
N VAL A 34 -10.92 9.46 -14.08
CA VAL A 34 -10.47 8.72 -15.26
C VAL A 34 -10.58 7.22 -14.93
N PRO A 35 -11.47 6.47 -15.60
CA PRO A 35 -11.89 5.15 -15.13
C PRO A 35 -10.83 4.05 -15.24
N ASP A 36 -9.69 4.32 -15.89
CA ASP A 36 -8.68 3.31 -16.21
C ASP A 36 -7.25 3.86 -16.16
N VAL A 37 -6.89 4.53 -15.06
CA VAL A 37 -5.46 4.67 -14.77
C VAL A 37 -4.98 3.28 -14.38
N GLU A 38 -4.30 2.59 -15.31
CA GLU A 38 -3.72 1.28 -15.03
C GLU A 38 -3.06 1.30 -13.65
N PRO A 39 -3.30 0.28 -12.79
CA PRO A 39 -2.71 0.26 -11.47
C PRO A 39 -1.21 0.41 -11.63
N LYS A 40 -0.63 1.47 -11.05
CA LYS A 40 0.77 1.86 -11.24
C LYS A 40 1.67 0.64 -11.05
N ARG A 41 2.05 0.00 -12.16
CA ARG A 41 2.85 -1.21 -12.14
C ARG A 41 4.22 -0.82 -11.62
N ARG A 42 4.75 -1.61 -10.68
CA ARG A 42 6.14 -1.42 -10.25
C ARG A 42 7.01 -1.65 -11.48
N ARG A 43 7.91 -0.72 -11.77
CA ARG A 43 8.95 -0.96 -12.77
C ARG A 43 9.68 -2.25 -12.40
N PRO A 44 9.96 -3.14 -13.36
CA PRO A 44 10.85 -4.26 -13.13
C PRO A 44 12.14 -3.74 -12.48
N LYS A 45 12.67 -4.49 -11.52
CA LYS A 45 13.99 -4.19 -10.99
C LYS A 45 15.00 -4.55 -12.08
N HIS A 46 15.31 -3.60 -12.95
CA HIS A 46 16.55 -3.68 -13.69
C HIS A 46 17.68 -3.43 -12.69
N VAL A 47 18.72 -4.26 -12.74
CA VAL A 47 20.03 -3.85 -12.25
C VAL A 47 20.39 -2.65 -13.12
N LEU A 48 20.68 -1.50 -12.53
CA LEU A 48 21.23 -0.39 -13.29
C LEU A 48 22.63 -0.84 -13.70
N ASP A 49 22.76 -1.34 -14.92
CA ASP A 49 24.04 -1.68 -15.55
C ASP A 49 24.69 -0.44 -16.18
N ASP A 50 23.99 0.70 -16.14
CA ASP A 50 24.51 1.99 -16.60
C ASP A 50 25.64 2.45 -15.68
N PRO A 51 26.77 2.94 -16.25
CA PRO A 51 27.83 3.53 -15.45
C PRO A 51 27.32 4.82 -14.77
N ASP A 52 27.92 5.16 -13.63
CA ASP A 52 27.56 6.37 -12.89
C ASP A 52 27.72 7.62 -13.77
N ASP A 53 26.64 8.37 -13.96
CA ASP A 53 26.65 9.66 -14.63
C ASP A 53 26.85 10.80 -13.62
N LYS A 54 27.20 11.99 -14.13
CA LYS A 54 27.50 13.17 -13.29
C LYS A 54 26.34 13.51 -12.35
N ILE A 55 25.11 13.32 -12.80
CA ILE A 55 23.91 13.58 -12.01
C ILE A 55 23.79 12.56 -10.88
N THR A 56 24.06 11.28 -11.14
CA THR A 56 24.04 10.23 -10.11
C THR A 56 25.14 10.44 -9.09
N THR A 57 26.37 10.76 -9.50
CA THR A 57 27.52 10.97 -8.60
C THR A 57 27.32 12.16 -7.65
N ASP A 58 26.76 13.26 -8.15
CA ASP A 58 26.56 14.48 -7.35
C ASP A 58 25.50 14.31 -6.26
N ASN A 59 24.60 13.31 -6.43
CA ASN A 59 23.50 13.04 -5.51
C ASN A 59 23.75 11.85 -4.57
N VAL A 60 24.89 11.15 -4.65
CA VAL A 60 25.21 9.97 -3.80
C VAL A 60 25.10 10.30 -2.32
N SER A 61 25.62 11.47 -1.90
CA SER A 61 25.59 11.94 -0.51
C SER A 61 24.19 12.06 0.08
N GLN A 62 23.16 12.29 -0.75
CA GLN A 62 21.77 12.43 -0.30
C GLN A 62 21.07 11.07 -0.09
N GLN A 63 21.55 9.99 -0.72
CA GLN A 63 20.88 8.69 -0.68
C GLN A 63 21.14 7.89 0.61
N HIS A 64 22.27 8.13 1.28
CA HIS A 64 22.68 7.40 2.49
C HIS A 64 21.81 7.71 3.72
N THR A 65 21.15 8.87 3.78
CA THR A 65 20.32 9.28 4.91
C THR A 65 18.93 8.61 4.88
N HIS A 66 18.39 8.36 3.69
CA HIS A 66 17.03 7.86 3.51
C HIS A 66 16.89 6.33 3.71
N THR A 67 17.99 5.59 3.57
CA THR A 67 18.01 4.13 3.65
C THR A 67 17.94 3.59 5.08
N GLN A 68 18.47 4.32 6.06
CA GLN A 68 18.54 3.85 7.46
C GLN A 68 17.16 3.79 8.14
N HIS A 69 16.25 4.70 7.81
CA HIS A 69 14.91 4.75 8.42
C HIS A 69 14.02 3.54 8.01
N THR A 70 14.24 2.96 6.83
CA THR A 70 13.37 1.88 6.30
C THR A 70 13.76 0.48 6.75
N GLN A 71 14.98 0.26 7.27
CA GLN A 71 15.43 -1.07 7.70
C GLN A 71 14.69 -1.57 8.94
N ARG A 72 14.31 -0.66 9.84
CA ARG A 72 13.67 -1.01 11.13
C ARG A 72 12.26 -1.56 10.97
N LEU A 73 11.53 -1.16 9.92
CA LEU A 73 10.16 -1.62 9.66
C LEU A 73 10.09 -3.01 9.01
N ARG A 74 11.13 -3.43 8.28
CA ARG A 74 11.14 -4.70 7.53
C ARG A 74 11.33 -5.94 8.40
N ARG A 75 11.95 -5.80 9.59
CA ARG A 75 12.17 -6.93 10.52
C ARG A 75 10.88 -7.38 11.24
N ARG A 76 9.84 -6.53 11.32
CA ARG A 76 8.59 -6.85 12.03
C ARG A 76 7.52 -7.53 11.18
N ARG A 77 7.68 -7.64 9.85
CA ARG A 77 6.65 -8.14 8.94
C ARG A 77 6.98 -9.45 8.22
N ARG A 78 8.12 -10.08 8.53
CA ARG A 78 8.46 -11.42 8.04
C ARG A 78 8.07 -12.50 9.06
N GLY A 79 6.79 -12.55 9.40
CA GLY A 79 6.17 -13.82 9.79
C GLY A 79 5.80 -14.58 8.51
N PRO A 80 6.01 -15.90 8.44
CA PRO A 80 5.78 -16.64 7.20
C PRO A 80 4.28 -16.72 6.92
N ARG A 81 3.80 -15.99 5.91
CA ARG A 81 2.53 -16.29 5.24
C ARG A 81 2.83 -17.16 4.03
N PHE A 82 3.10 -18.43 4.30
CA PHE A 82 2.95 -19.49 3.31
C PHE A 82 2.03 -20.54 3.93
N LEU A 83 0.73 -20.40 3.69
CA LEU A 83 -0.19 -21.53 3.73
C LEU A 83 0.11 -22.33 2.47
N THR A 84 0.86 -23.41 2.61
CA THR A 84 0.94 -24.44 1.57
C THR A 84 -0.39 -25.19 1.58
N SER A 85 -1.19 -24.99 0.53
CA SER A 85 -2.33 -25.84 0.21
C SER A 85 -1.82 -27.18 -0.31
N SER A 86 -1.38 -28.05 0.59
CA SER A 86 -1.19 -29.48 0.30
C SER A 86 -1.11 -30.22 1.63
N GLY A 87 -2.13 -31.02 1.91
CA GLY A 87 -2.27 -31.75 3.16
C GLY A 87 -1.12 -32.70 3.46
N ARG A 88 -0.74 -32.74 4.74
CA ARG A 88 -0.40 -33.93 5.54
C ARG A 88 -0.03 -33.42 6.93
N GLY A 89 -0.97 -33.54 7.86
CA GLY A 89 -0.70 -33.32 9.27
C GLY A 89 0.31 -34.35 9.77
N SER A 90 1.48 -33.91 10.18
CA SER A 90 2.39 -34.70 11.00
C SER A 90 2.05 -34.46 12.47
N LEU A 91 1.54 -35.50 13.13
CA LEU A 91 1.29 -35.55 14.58
C LEU A 91 2.59 -35.32 15.38
N PRO A 92 2.53 -34.78 16.61
CA PRO A 92 3.69 -34.64 17.46
C PRO A 92 4.20 -36.01 17.94
N ARG A 93 5.50 -36.26 17.75
CA ARG A 93 6.23 -37.40 18.32
C ARG A 93 6.13 -37.39 19.85
N SER A 94 5.68 -38.51 20.41
CA SER A 94 5.78 -38.82 21.84
C SER A 94 7.26 -38.80 22.27
N ARG A 95 7.55 -38.10 23.38
CA ARG A 95 8.85 -38.18 24.05
C ARG A 95 8.85 -39.42 24.94
N GLY A 96 9.78 -40.34 24.67
CA GLY A 96 10.07 -41.48 25.54
C GLY A 96 10.57 -41.01 26.90
N ARG A 97 10.00 -41.60 27.95
CA ARG A 97 10.51 -41.63 29.31
C ARG A 97 11.58 -42.74 29.33
N SER A 98 12.80 -42.39 29.69
CA SER A 98 13.85 -43.35 30.07
C SER A 98 13.81 -43.51 31.60
N ASP A 99 14.01 -44.75 32.03
CA ASP A 99 14.03 -45.23 33.42
C ASP A 99 15.01 -44.49 34.34
#